data_AF-M5BVP0-F1
#
_entry.id   AF-M5BVP0-F1
#
_cell.length_a   1.000
_cell.length_b   1.000
_cell.length_c   1.000
_cell.angle_alpha   90.00
_cell.angle_beta   90.00
_cell.angle_gamma   90.00
#
_symmetry.space_group_name_H-M   'P 1'
#
loop_
_entity.id
_entity.type
_entity.pdbx_description
1 polymer ?
#
loop_
_entity_poly.entity_id
_entity_poly.type
_entity_poly.pdbx_seq_one_letter_code
_entity_poly.pdbx_strand_id
1 'polypeptide(L)'
;MKAHLASRAWKDIRVGDLIRLESDDFIPADMILISSSEPEGLSYIETSNLDGETNLKIKQASHQTAHLTSAAAFARLAGHLRSEQPNNSLYTYEGTLELSGQKIPMSPDQMLLRGAQMRNTPWCYGLVVFTGHETKLMRNATAAPIKRTAVERQVNIQIVFLFIVLLALSLSSTIGSSIRQWFFAKNQWYLLSAELTGNRVKGFVEDILTFVILYNNLIPISYVCSHELVATALTPHLA
;
A
#
# COMPACT_ATOMS: atom_id res chain seq x y z
N MET A 1 20.17 -37.50 6.95
CA MET A 1 19.05 -36.55 7.15
C MET A 1 18.03 -36.78 6.04
N LYS A 2 16.78 -37.12 6.35
CA LYS A 2 15.73 -37.28 5.33
C LYS A 2 15.22 -35.88 4.93
N ALA A 3 15.53 -35.45 3.72
CA ALA A 3 14.98 -34.24 3.15
C ALA A 3 13.50 -34.47 2.83
N HIS A 4 12.63 -33.67 3.43
CA HIS A 4 11.19 -33.72 3.21
C HIS A 4 10.69 -32.31 2.90
N LEU A 5 9.80 -32.20 1.93
CA LEU A 5 9.11 -30.96 1.63
C LEU A 5 8.02 -30.74 2.69
N ALA A 6 7.90 -29.50 3.16
CA ALA A 6 6.88 -29.09 4.11
C ALA A 6 6.08 -27.94 3.52
N SER A 7 4.75 -27.99 3.65
CA SER A 7 3.90 -26.87 3.26
C SER A 7 4.15 -25.68 4.19
N ARG A 8 4.31 -24.49 3.61
CA ARG A 8 4.55 -23.24 4.34
C ARG A 8 3.73 -22.10 3.74
N ALA A 9 3.38 -21.13 4.58
CA ALA A 9 2.73 -19.91 4.14
C ALA A 9 3.74 -19.01 3.41
N TRP A 10 3.26 -18.20 2.45
CA TRP A 10 4.13 -17.33 1.65
C TRP A 10 4.95 -16.33 2.47
N LYS A 11 4.39 -15.86 3.60
CA LYS A 11 5.07 -14.95 4.52
C LYS A 11 6.35 -15.54 5.16
N ASP A 12 6.48 -16.85 5.17
CA ASP A 12 7.59 -17.57 5.80
C ASP A 12 8.70 -17.94 4.80
N ILE A 13 8.51 -17.62 3.51
CA ILE A 13 9.49 -17.83 2.43
C ILE A 13 10.62 -16.81 2.57
N ARG A 14 11.85 -17.28 2.46
CA ARG A 14 13.07 -16.47 2.54
C ARG A 14 13.96 -16.67 1.31
N VAL A 15 14.84 -15.71 1.07
CA VAL A 15 15.88 -15.82 0.04
C VAL A 15 16.75 -17.04 0.31
N GLY A 16 17.01 -17.84 -0.72
CA GLY A 16 17.75 -19.10 -0.61
C GLY A 16 16.88 -20.33 -0.32
N ASP A 17 15.59 -20.16 -0.04
CA ASP A 17 14.68 -21.31 0.10
C ASP A 17 14.49 -22.02 -1.24
N LEU A 18 14.40 -23.34 -1.19
CA LEU A 18 14.14 -24.19 -2.34
C LEU A 18 12.69 -24.65 -2.28
N ILE A 19 11.89 -24.18 -3.24
CA ILE A 19 10.44 -24.36 -3.27
C ILE A 19 10.08 -25.33 -4.38
N ARG A 20 9.15 -26.24 -4.08
CA ARG A 20 8.44 -27.02 -5.09
C ARG A 20 7.08 -26.38 -5.32
N LEU A 21 6.76 -26.06 -6.57
CA LEU A 21 5.44 -25.63 -7.00
C LEU A 21 4.75 -26.80 -7.71
N GLU A 22 3.43 -26.92 -7.53
CA GLU A 22 2.59 -27.89 -8.24
C GLU A 22 1.80 -27.17 -9.34
N SER A 23 1.25 -27.93 -10.29
CA SER A 23 0.48 -27.36 -11.41
C SER A 23 -0.60 -26.39 -10.96
N ASP A 24 -0.78 -25.31 -11.73
CA ASP A 24 -1.71 -24.21 -11.47
C ASP A 24 -1.41 -23.35 -10.22
N ASP A 25 -0.30 -23.60 -9.50
CA ASP A 25 0.13 -22.73 -8.40
C ASP A 25 0.61 -21.36 -8.91
N PHE A 26 0.30 -20.32 -8.12
CA PHE A 26 0.92 -19.02 -8.27
C PHE A 26 2.33 -19.01 -7.70
N ILE A 27 3.26 -18.41 -8.44
CA ILE A 27 4.64 -18.24 -8.03
C ILE A 27 4.69 -17.19 -6.90
N PRO A 28 5.16 -17.56 -5.68
CA PRO A 28 5.04 -16.72 -4.49
C PRO A 28 6.10 -15.60 -4.41
N ALA A 29 7.26 -15.81 -5.03
CA ALA A 29 8.44 -14.98 -4.95
C ALA A 29 9.23 -15.12 -6.26
N ASP A 30 10.15 -14.19 -6.54
CA ASP A 30 10.99 -14.33 -7.72
C ASP A 30 12.03 -15.43 -7.47
N MET A 31 12.04 -16.44 -8.33
CA MET A 31 12.83 -17.66 -8.13
C MET A 31 13.46 -18.13 -9.44
N ILE A 32 14.60 -18.80 -9.32
CA ILE A 32 15.30 -19.41 -10.46
C ILE A 32 14.87 -20.85 -10.59
N LEU A 33 14.39 -21.22 -11.77
CA LEU A 33 14.02 -22.58 -12.14
C LEU A 33 15.27 -23.47 -12.13
N ILE A 34 15.28 -24.44 -11.22
CA ILE A 34 16.38 -25.39 -11.07
C ILE A 34 16.08 -26.70 -11.80
N SER A 35 14.85 -27.19 -11.69
CA SER A 35 14.38 -28.37 -12.42
C SER A 35 12.86 -28.36 -12.55
N SER A 36 12.35 -29.17 -13.48
CA SER A 36 10.93 -29.29 -13.78
C SER A 36 10.59 -30.74 -14.10
N SER A 37 9.30 -31.08 -14.08
CA SER A 37 8.78 -32.37 -14.52
C SER A 37 8.87 -32.60 -16.02
N GLU A 38 8.90 -31.53 -16.82
CA GLU A 38 8.93 -31.64 -18.28
C GLU A 38 10.33 -32.01 -18.81
N PRO A 39 10.41 -32.63 -20.01
CA PRO A 39 11.66 -32.88 -20.69
C PRO A 39 12.51 -31.62 -20.83
N GLU A 40 13.83 -31.79 -20.76
CA GLU A 40 14.81 -30.69 -20.83
C GLU A 40 14.66 -29.62 -19.74
N GLY A 41 13.87 -29.87 -18.69
CA GLY A 41 13.66 -28.93 -17.60
C GLY A 41 12.79 -27.73 -17.99
N LEU A 42 11.90 -27.90 -18.95
CA LEU A 42 10.96 -26.86 -19.37
C LEU A 42 9.87 -26.60 -18.33
N SER A 43 9.38 -25.38 -18.25
CA SER A 43 8.22 -25.00 -17.45
C SER A 43 7.43 -23.95 -18.23
N TYR A 44 6.11 -24.05 -18.19
CA TYR A 44 5.26 -23.03 -18.81
C TYR A 44 4.65 -22.14 -17.74
N ILE A 45 4.71 -20.83 -17.96
CA ILE A 45 4.12 -19.85 -17.06
C ILE A 45 3.20 -18.92 -17.81
N GLU A 46 2.10 -18.55 -17.17
CA GLU A 46 1.18 -17.52 -17.62
C GLU A 46 1.51 -16.20 -16.91
N THR A 47 1.71 -15.12 -17.68
CA THR A 47 2.07 -13.79 -17.13
C THR A 47 0.97 -12.76 -17.27
N SER A 48 -0.28 -13.19 -17.47
CA SER A 48 -1.45 -12.33 -17.60
C SER A 48 -1.60 -11.34 -16.43
N ASN A 49 -1.16 -11.71 -15.23
CA ASN A 49 -1.15 -10.83 -14.04
C ASN A 49 -0.01 -9.79 -13.99
N LEU A 50 1.01 -9.90 -14.84
CA LEU A 50 2.19 -9.03 -14.82
C LEU A 50 2.19 -8.03 -15.98
N ASP A 51 2.00 -8.53 -17.20
CA ASP A 51 2.05 -7.74 -18.43
C ASP A 51 0.78 -7.83 -19.28
N GLY A 52 -0.23 -8.61 -18.85
CA GLY A 52 -1.49 -8.77 -19.58
C GLY A 52 -1.40 -9.69 -20.79
N GLU A 53 -0.25 -10.33 -21.02
CA GLU A 53 -0.10 -11.32 -22.10
C GLU A 53 -0.78 -12.64 -21.71
N THR A 54 -1.62 -13.18 -22.60
CA THR A 54 -2.36 -14.44 -22.38
C THR A 54 -1.62 -15.67 -22.88
N ASN A 55 -0.52 -15.48 -23.63
CA ASN A 55 0.29 -16.57 -24.14
C ASN A 55 1.15 -17.16 -23.03
N LEU A 56 1.31 -18.49 -23.05
CA LEU A 56 2.24 -19.17 -22.16
C LEU A 56 3.67 -18.84 -22.56
N LYS A 57 4.47 -18.43 -21.58
CA LYS A 57 5.91 -18.23 -21.73
C LYS A 57 6.64 -19.49 -21.32
N ILE A 58 7.59 -19.89 -22.15
CA ILE A 58 8.45 -21.04 -21.88
C ILE A 58 9.63 -20.57 -21.03
N LYS A 59 9.89 -21.30 -19.95
CA LYS A 59 11.06 -21.16 -19.08
C LYS A 59 11.82 -22.47 -19.08
N GLN A 60 13.15 -22.40 -19.02
CA GLN A 60 13.99 -23.58 -19.16
C GLN A 60 15.05 -23.61 -18.07
N ALA A 61 15.05 -24.67 -17.27
CA ALA A 61 16.12 -24.93 -16.31
C ALA A 61 17.47 -25.11 -17.01
N SER A 62 18.57 -24.80 -16.34
CA SER A 62 19.89 -25.14 -16.88
C SER A 62 20.02 -26.66 -17.06
N HIS A 63 20.58 -27.11 -18.18
CA HIS A 63 20.87 -28.53 -18.41
C HIS A 63 21.72 -29.15 -17.29
N GLN A 64 22.56 -28.35 -16.63
CA GLN A 64 23.39 -28.79 -15.51
C GLN A 64 22.60 -29.04 -14.23
N THR A 65 21.39 -28.48 -14.09
CA THR A 65 20.56 -28.64 -12.88
C THR A 65 19.26 -29.41 -13.13
N ALA A 66 18.80 -29.51 -14.38
CA ALA A 66 17.54 -30.13 -14.75
C ALA A 66 17.39 -31.58 -14.27
N HIS A 67 18.49 -32.31 -14.09
CA HIS A 67 18.50 -33.69 -13.59
C HIS A 67 18.17 -33.81 -12.09
N LEU A 68 18.14 -32.71 -11.33
CA LEU A 68 17.85 -32.68 -9.90
C LEU A 68 16.33 -32.75 -9.65
N THR A 69 15.74 -33.93 -9.74
CA THR A 69 14.27 -34.10 -9.67
C THR A 69 13.75 -34.52 -8.28
N SER A 70 14.64 -34.82 -7.33
CA SER A 70 14.26 -35.32 -6.00
C SER A 70 14.73 -34.42 -4.86
N ALA A 71 13.93 -34.31 -3.80
CA ALA A 71 14.30 -33.58 -2.58
C ALA A 71 15.62 -34.06 -1.97
N ALA A 72 15.93 -35.36 -2.10
CA ALA A 72 17.19 -35.94 -1.66
C ALA A 72 18.40 -35.47 -2.50
N ALA A 73 18.22 -35.20 -3.80
CA ALA A 73 19.26 -34.61 -4.64
C ALA A 73 19.56 -33.17 -4.20
N PHE A 74 18.51 -32.37 -3.94
CA PHE A 74 18.66 -31.00 -3.45
C PHE A 74 19.33 -30.91 -2.07
N ALA A 75 19.06 -31.85 -1.17
CA ALA A 75 19.70 -31.85 0.15
C ALA A 75 21.21 -32.15 0.12
N ARG A 76 21.73 -32.66 -0.99
CA ARG A 76 23.16 -32.86 -1.21
C ARG A 76 23.79 -31.72 -2.01
N LEU A 77 22.98 -30.80 -2.52
CA LEU A 77 23.44 -29.67 -3.30
C LEU A 77 24.04 -28.61 -2.37
N ALA A 78 25.25 -28.17 -2.68
CA ALA A 78 25.91 -27.06 -2.00
C ALA A 78 26.47 -26.09 -3.03
N GLY A 79 26.19 -24.81 -2.85
CA GLY A 79 26.57 -23.77 -3.78
C GLY A 79 26.02 -22.41 -3.38
N HIS A 80 26.34 -21.40 -4.19
CA HIS A 80 25.88 -20.03 -3.96
C HIS A 80 25.40 -19.43 -5.28
N LEU A 81 24.29 -18.69 -5.23
CA LEU A 81 23.79 -17.92 -6.36
C LEU A 81 24.21 -16.45 -6.17
N ARG A 82 24.93 -15.90 -7.14
CA ARG A 82 25.16 -14.46 -7.25
C ARG A 82 24.12 -13.90 -8.21
N SER A 83 23.31 -12.97 -7.75
CA SER A 83 22.25 -12.34 -8.55
C SER A 83 22.53 -10.85 -8.73
N GLU A 84 21.95 -10.26 -9.77
CA GLU A 84 21.84 -8.82 -9.93
C GLU A 84 21.14 -8.14 -8.73
N GLN A 85 21.24 -6.81 -8.63
CA GLN A 85 20.47 -6.08 -7.64
C GLN A 85 18.97 -6.09 -7.98
N PRO A 86 18.08 -6.10 -6.96
CA PRO A 86 16.64 -5.97 -7.17
C PRO A 86 16.30 -4.75 -8.05
N ASN A 87 15.59 -4.97 -9.15
CA ASN A 87 15.17 -3.91 -10.10
C ASN A 87 13.71 -4.14 -10.55
N ASN A 88 13.16 -3.23 -11.35
CA ASN A 88 11.79 -3.31 -11.86
C ASN A 88 11.70 -3.84 -13.30
N SER A 89 12.81 -4.29 -13.89
CA SER A 89 12.84 -4.79 -15.26
C SER A 89 12.39 -6.24 -15.30
N LEU A 90 11.17 -6.47 -15.81
CA LEU A 90 10.54 -7.80 -15.88
C LEU A 90 11.22 -8.75 -16.87
N TYR A 91 11.87 -8.22 -17.91
CA TYR A 91 12.40 -9.01 -19.03
C TYR A 91 13.92 -9.27 -18.95
N THR A 92 14.60 -8.68 -17.97
CA THR A 92 16.04 -8.84 -17.79
C THR A 92 16.32 -9.52 -16.46
N TYR A 93 17.35 -10.36 -16.44
CA TYR A 93 17.88 -10.97 -15.24
C TYR A 93 19.29 -11.47 -15.55
N GLU A 94 20.23 -11.18 -14.65
CA GLU A 94 21.59 -11.69 -14.73
C GLU A 94 21.97 -12.31 -13.39
N GLY A 95 22.44 -13.55 -13.44
CA GLY A 95 22.95 -14.24 -12.27
C GLY A 95 23.98 -15.29 -12.63
N THR A 96 24.74 -15.73 -11.64
CA THR A 96 25.67 -16.85 -11.76
C THR A 96 25.48 -17.79 -10.59
N LEU A 97 25.05 -19.02 -10.89
CA LEU A 97 24.95 -20.08 -9.91
C LEU A 97 26.28 -20.85 -9.87
N GLU A 98 26.92 -20.88 -8.70
CA GLU A 98 28.16 -21.62 -8.48
C GLU A 98 27.83 -22.93 -7.73
N LEU A 99 27.88 -24.07 -8.44
CA LEU A 99 27.64 -25.41 -7.89
C LEU A 99 28.92 -26.25 -7.99
N SER A 100 29.42 -26.77 -6.87
CA SER A 100 30.60 -27.67 -6.84
C SER A 100 31.80 -27.17 -7.67
N GLY A 101 32.02 -25.85 -7.70
CA GLY A 101 33.10 -25.21 -8.45
C GLY A 101 32.80 -24.90 -9.93
N GLN A 102 31.65 -25.33 -10.47
CA GLN A 102 31.19 -24.92 -11.79
C GLN A 102 30.32 -23.67 -11.72
N LYS A 103 30.56 -22.73 -12.65
CA LYS A 103 29.78 -21.50 -12.80
C LYS A 103 28.74 -21.68 -13.90
N ILE A 104 27.49 -21.45 -13.57
CA ILE A 104 26.34 -21.61 -14.46
C ILE A 104 25.69 -20.23 -14.62
N PRO A 105 25.72 -19.63 -15.82
CA PRO A 105 25.05 -18.36 -16.05
C PRO A 105 23.53 -18.56 -15.97
N MET A 106 22.83 -17.59 -15.40
CA MET A 106 21.39 -17.55 -15.26
C MET A 106 20.86 -16.32 -15.99
N SER A 107 19.91 -16.56 -16.89
CA SER A 107 19.30 -15.59 -17.78
C SER A 107 17.81 -15.42 -17.44
N PRO A 108 17.07 -14.49 -18.09
CA PRO A 108 15.64 -14.36 -17.90
C PRO A 108 14.85 -15.64 -18.17
N ASP A 109 15.39 -16.53 -19.02
CA ASP A 109 14.78 -17.80 -19.40
C ASP A 109 14.65 -18.79 -18.24
N GLN A 110 15.50 -18.66 -17.20
CA GLN A 110 15.41 -19.44 -15.96
C GLN A 110 14.59 -18.74 -14.87
N MET A 111 14.24 -17.46 -15.03
CA MET A 111 13.59 -16.67 -14.00
C MET A 111 12.08 -16.88 -14.00
N LEU A 112 11.53 -17.28 -12.85
CA LEU A 112 10.10 -17.35 -12.55
C LEU A 112 9.73 -16.14 -11.69
N LEU A 113 8.78 -15.33 -12.15
CA LEU A 113 8.40 -14.08 -11.50
C LEU A 113 7.22 -14.27 -10.56
N ARG A 114 7.22 -13.54 -9.45
CA ARG A 114 6.08 -13.47 -8.54
C ARG A 114 4.80 -13.06 -9.29
N GLY A 115 3.70 -13.75 -9.00
CA GLY A 115 2.37 -13.45 -9.56
C GLY A 115 2.09 -14.15 -10.90
N ALA A 116 3.10 -14.73 -11.53
CA ALA A 116 2.89 -15.62 -12.67
C ALA A 116 2.32 -16.95 -12.18
N GLN A 117 1.55 -17.62 -13.02
CA GLN A 117 0.93 -18.90 -12.70
C GLN A 117 1.64 -20.02 -13.49
N MET A 118 2.00 -21.10 -12.82
CA MET A 118 2.53 -22.27 -13.52
C MET A 118 1.38 -22.98 -14.25
N ARG A 119 1.58 -23.31 -15.52
CA ARG A 119 0.61 -24.02 -16.37
C ARG A 119 1.29 -25.18 -17.07
N ASN A 120 0.54 -26.21 -17.43
CA ASN A 120 1.04 -27.31 -18.28
C ASN A 120 2.38 -27.92 -17.81
N THR A 121 2.62 -27.91 -16.51
CA THR A 121 3.83 -28.43 -15.88
C THR A 121 3.38 -29.00 -14.53
N PRO A 122 3.41 -30.34 -14.34
CA PRO A 122 2.99 -30.97 -13.09
C PRO A 122 3.69 -30.41 -11.84
N TRP A 123 5.01 -30.23 -11.89
CA TRP A 123 5.76 -29.61 -10.81
C TRP A 123 7.04 -28.96 -11.31
N CYS A 124 7.52 -27.95 -10.58
CA CYS A 124 8.87 -27.42 -10.75
C CYS A 124 9.54 -27.15 -9.39
N TYR A 125 10.87 -27.15 -9.38
CA TYR A 125 11.67 -26.68 -8.27
C TYR A 125 12.35 -25.39 -8.64
N GLY A 126 12.30 -24.41 -7.73
CA GLY A 126 13.09 -23.21 -7.89
C GLY A 126 13.70 -22.70 -6.60
N LEU A 127 14.77 -21.94 -6.78
CA LEU A 127 15.54 -21.29 -5.72
C LEU A 127 15.10 -19.84 -5.60
N VAL A 128 14.61 -19.44 -4.43
CA VAL A 128 14.11 -18.08 -4.19
C VAL A 128 15.26 -17.07 -4.20
N VAL A 129 15.12 -16.03 -5.01
CA VAL A 129 16.12 -14.96 -5.18
C VAL A 129 15.65 -13.65 -4.58
N PHE A 130 14.44 -13.20 -4.91
CA PHE A 130 13.87 -11.98 -4.33
C PHE A 130 12.54 -12.27 -3.64
N THR A 131 12.29 -11.61 -2.51
CA THR A 131 11.08 -11.79 -1.70
C THR A 131 10.42 -10.45 -1.36
N GLY A 132 9.13 -10.47 -1.03
CA GLY A 132 8.43 -9.27 -0.54
C GLY A 132 8.46 -8.11 -1.53
N HIS A 133 8.95 -6.94 -1.07
CA HIS A 133 9.07 -5.72 -1.87
C HIS A 133 10.28 -5.70 -2.81
N GLU A 134 11.16 -6.70 -2.73
CA GLU A 134 12.32 -6.80 -3.63
C GLU A 134 11.98 -7.51 -4.95
N THR A 135 10.84 -8.20 -5.04
CA THR A 135 10.42 -8.84 -6.28
C THR A 135 10.16 -7.81 -7.37
N LYS A 136 10.48 -8.15 -8.62
CA LYS A 136 10.34 -7.27 -9.79
C LYS A 136 8.90 -6.75 -9.93
N LEU A 137 7.90 -7.60 -9.68
CA LEU A 137 6.49 -7.21 -9.68
C LEU A 137 6.18 -6.10 -8.66
N MET A 138 6.69 -6.21 -7.43
CA MET A 138 6.43 -5.23 -6.36
C MET A 138 7.22 -3.95 -6.57
N ARG A 139 8.39 -4.03 -7.20
CA ARG A 139 9.17 -2.84 -7.60
C ARG A 139 8.56 -2.11 -8.79
N ASN A 140 7.80 -2.82 -9.63
CA ASN A 140 7.01 -2.20 -10.71
C ASN A 140 5.63 -1.71 -10.22
N ALA A 141 5.20 -2.12 -9.02
CA ALA A 141 3.94 -1.67 -8.44
C ALA A 141 4.07 -0.23 -7.91
N THR A 142 3.17 0.64 -8.36
CA THR A 142 3.04 1.99 -7.80
C THR A 142 2.40 1.91 -6.41
N ALA A 143 2.95 2.63 -5.44
CA ALA A 143 2.35 2.74 -4.12
C ALA A 143 0.88 3.18 -4.25
N ALA A 144 -0.01 2.49 -3.51
CA ALA A 144 -1.43 2.79 -3.56
C ALA A 144 -1.66 4.27 -3.20
N PRO A 145 -2.16 5.11 -4.12
CA PRO A 145 -2.38 6.51 -3.81
C PRO A 145 -3.52 6.65 -2.81
N ILE A 146 -3.41 7.61 -1.89
CA ILE A 146 -4.52 8.00 -1.02
C ILE A 146 -5.58 8.64 -1.91
N LYS A 147 -6.68 7.93 -2.17
CA LYS A 147 -7.80 8.43 -2.96
C LYS A 147 -8.70 9.27 -2.05
N ARG A 148 -8.80 10.57 -2.34
CA ARG A 148 -9.80 11.46 -1.73
C ARG A 148 -11.02 11.53 -2.63
N THR A 149 -12.21 11.46 -2.06
CA THR A 149 -13.44 11.53 -2.84
C THR A 149 -13.75 12.96 -3.29
N ALA A 150 -14.46 13.13 -4.41
CA ALA A 150 -14.93 14.45 -4.85
C ALA A 150 -15.85 15.10 -3.80
N VAL A 151 -16.59 14.29 -3.05
CA VAL A 151 -17.47 14.73 -1.96
C VAL A 151 -16.65 15.29 -0.80
N GLU A 152 -15.59 14.62 -0.34
CA GLU A 152 -14.68 15.17 0.69
C GLU A 152 -14.14 16.55 0.31
N ARG A 153 -13.77 16.75 -0.96
CA ARG A 153 -13.32 18.05 -1.46
C ARG A 153 -14.43 19.10 -1.35
N GLN A 154 -15.67 18.75 -1.69
CA GLN A 154 -16.82 19.65 -1.59
C GLN A 154 -17.13 20.02 -0.14
N VAL A 155 -17.07 19.06 0.78
CA VAL A 155 -17.26 19.29 2.22
C VAL A 155 -16.22 20.27 2.76
N ASN A 156 -14.94 20.09 2.39
CA ASN A 156 -13.89 21.01 2.82
C ASN A 156 -14.12 22.46 2.33
N ILE A 157 -14.61 22.63 1.09
CA ILE A 157 -14.97 23.95 0.56
C ILE A 157 -16.13 24.56 1.38
N GLN A 158 -17.14 23.77 1.72
CA GLN A 158 -18.27 24.23 2.54
C GLN A 158 -17.83 24.59 3.97
N ILE A 159 -16.89 23.86 4.58
CA ILE A 159 -16.32 24.20 5.89
C ILE A 159 -15.63 25.56 5.85
N VAL A 160 -14.82 25.82 4.82
CA VAL A 160 -14.17 27.12 4.63
C VAL A 160 -15.19 28.24 4.45
N PHE A 161 -16.25 27.99 3.67
CA PHE A 161 -17.35 28.95 3.50
C PHE A 161 -18.06 29.25 4.83
N LEU A 162 -18.41 28.22 5.61
CA LEU A 162 -19.05 28.38 6.92
C LEU A 162 -18.15 29.10 7.91
N PHE A 163 -16.84 28.87 7.87
CA PHE A 163 -15.88 29.59 8.70
C PHE A 163 -15.86 31.10 8.38
N ILE A 164 -15.93 31.48 7.09
CA ILE A 164 -16.03 32.88 6.67
C ILE A 164 -17.34 33.50 7.18
N VAL A 165 -18.46 32.79 7.05
CA VAL A 165 -19.78 33.26 7.55
C VAL A 165 -19.75 33.42 9.07
N LEU A 166 -19.15 32.48 9.80
CA LEU A 166 -18.99 32.55 11.25
C LEU A 166 -18.22 33.80 11.66
N LEU A 167 -17.09 34.10 11.00
CA LEU A 167 -16.32 35.31 11.26
C LEU A 167 -17.15 36.57 10.99
N ALA A 168 -17.89 36.61 9.88
CA ALA A 168 -18.75 37.75 9.54
C ALA A 168 -19.85 38.01 10.58
N LEU A 169 -20.54 36.96 11.06
CA LEU A 169 -21.57 37.06 12.09
C LEU A 169 -20.99 37.44 13.46
N SER A 170 -19.81 36.92 13.81
CA SER A 170 -19.14 37.30 15.06
C SER A 170 -18.72 38.78 15.05
N LEU A 171 -18.24 39.28 13.91
CA LEU A 171 -17.83 40.67 13.75
C LEU A 171 -19.05 41.61 13.78
N SER A 172 -20.13 41.28 13.07
CA SER A 172 -21.35 42.08 13.07
C SER A 172 -21.98 42.16 14.47
N SER A 173 -21.96 41.04 15.22
CA SER A 173 -22.46 40.97 16.59
C SER A 173 -21.60 41.77 17.56
N THR A 174 -20.28 41.75 17.39
CA THR A 174 -19.35 42.56 18.19
C THR A 174 -19.56 44.06 17.95
N ILE A 175 -19.72 44.47 16.69
CA ILE A 175 -20.04 45.86 16.35
C ILE A 175 -21.38 46.26 16.97
N GLY A 176 -22.40 45.40 16.89
CA GLY A 176 -23.70 45.62 17.53
C GLY A 176 -23.59 45.75 19.07
N SER A 177 -22.78 44.91 19.71
CA SER A 177 -22.48 44.99 21.15
C SER A 177 -21.83 46.32 21.51
N SER A 178 -20.84 46.76 20.71
CA SER A 178 -20.12 48.02 20.89
C SER A 178 -21.05 49.23 20.74
N ILE A 179 -21.91 49.24 19.72
CA ILE A 179 -22.91 50.30 19.50
C ILE A 179 -23.91 50.34 20.67
N ARG A 180 -24.43 49.18 21.10
CA ARG A 180 -25.36 49.09 22.23
C ARG A 180 -24.73 49.65 23.50
N GLN A 181 -23.47 49.32 23.78
CA GLN A 181 -22.76 49.85 24.93
C GLN A 181 -22.57 51.36 24.83
N TRP A 182 -22.31 51.91 23.64
CA TRP A 182 -22.18 53.36 23.46
C TRP A 182 -23.49 54.12 23.72
N PHE A 183 -24.62 53.61 23.21
CA PHE A 183 -25.92 54.28 23.36
C PHE A 183 -26.63 54.01 24.69
N PHE A 184 -26.55 52.79 25.22
CA PHE A 184 -27.36 52.34 26.36
C PHE A 184 -26.57 52.08 27.65
N ALA A 185 -25.27 52.40 27.71
CA ALA A 185 -24.45 52.20 28.91
C ALA A 185 -25.10 52.78 30.18
N LYS A 186 -25.77 53.93 30.09
CA LYS A 186 -26.41 54.58 31.25
C LYS A 186 -27.67 53.87 31.75
N ASN A 187 -28.32 53.05 30.92
CA ASN A 187 -29.57 52.34 31.26
C ASN A 187 -29.33 50.90 31.76
N GLN A 188 -28.06 50.47 31.87
CA GLN A 188 -27.67 49.11 32.23
C GLN A 188 -27.12 49.00 33.67
N TRP A 189 -27.71 49.74 34.61
CA TRP A 189 -27.26 49.81 36.01
C TRP A 189 -27.27 48.47 36.75
N TYR A 190 -28.06 47.50 36.28
CA TYR A 190 -28.20 46.16 36.85
C TYR A 190 -27.19 45.15 36.27
N LEU A 191 -26.53 45.46 35.15
CA LEU A 191 -25.44 44.65 34.61
C LEU A 191 -24.15 45.11 35.28
N LEU A 192 -23.37 44.19 35.84
CA LEU A 192 -22.03 44.44 36.39
C LEU A 192 -21.05 44.79 35.24
N SER A 193 -21.26 45.97 34.65
CA SER A 193 -20.70 46.37 33.36
C SER A 193 -19.69 47.52 33.47
N ALA A 194 -19.30 47.89 34.69
CA ALA A 194 -18.67 49.18 34.94
C ALA A 194 -17.21 49.18 35.45
N GLU A 195 -16.61 48.08 35.92
CA GLU A 195 -15.31 48.20 36.61
C GLU A 195 -14.18 47.21 36.20
N LEU A 196 -14.42 46.23 35.32
CA LEU A 196 -13.41 45.21 34.98
C LEU A 196 -12.65 45.43 33.65
N THR A 197 -13.10 46.34 32.79
CA THR A 197 -12.54 46.52 31.43
C THR A 197 -11.90 47.90 31.24
N GLY A 198 -10.78 48.14 31.93
CA GLY A 198 -9.95 49.33 31.73
C GLY A 198 -9.32 49.46 30.33
N ASN A 199 -9.49 48.46 29.45
CA ASN A 199 -8.93 48.49 28.10
C ASN A 199 -10.01 48.14 27.06
N ARG A 200 -10.43 49.12 26.24
CA ARG A 200 -11.46 48.97 25.19
C ARG A 200 -11.08 47.91 24.15
N VAL A 201 -9.78 47.75 23.88
CA VAL A 201 -9.26 46.72 22.97
C VAL A 201 -9.47 45.32 23.56
N LYS A 202 -9.28 45.17 24.88
CA LYS A 202 -9.48 43.89 25.57
C LYS A 202 -10.96 43.47 25.53
N GLY A 203 -11.88 44.40 25.81
CA GLY A 203 -13.32 44.12 25.72
C GLY A 203 -13.79 43.75 24.30
N PHE A 204 -13.25 44.41 23.27
CA PHE A 204 -13.56 44.06 21.88
C PHE A 204 -13.09 42.64 21.50
N VAL A 205 -11.90 42.24 21.95
CA VAL A 205 -11.38 40.89 21.71
C VAL A 205 -12.19 39.84 22.48
N GLU A 206 -12.55 40.11 23.73
CA GLU A 206 -13.40 39.22 24.54
C GLU A 206 -14.79 39.04 23.92
N ASP A 207 -15.41 40.12 23.42
CA ASP A 207 -16.70 40.08 22.73
C ASP A 207 -16.62 39.23 21.44
N ILE A 208 -15.61 39.44 20.59
CA ILE A 208 -15.42 38.63 19.36
C ILE A 208 -15.28 37.16 19.71
N LEU A 209 -14.41 36.82 20.67
CA LEU A 209 -14.18 35.42 21.07
C LEU A 209 -15.46 34.80 21.64
N THR A 210 -16.23 35.56 22.41
CA THR A 210 -17.51 35.12 22.96
C THR A 210 -18.51 34.79 21.84
N PHE A 211 -18.64 35.66 20.82
CA PHE A 211 -19.53 35.39 19.69
C PHE A 211 -19.03 34.27 18.77
N VAL A 212 -17.71 34.12 18.60
CA VAL A 212 -17.12 32.97 17.87
C VAL A 212 -17.45 31.65 18.58
N ILE A 213 -17.32 31.59 19.91
CA ILE A 213 -17.66 30.41 20.70
C ILE A 213 -19.18 30.12 20.62
N LEU A 214 -20.01 31.17 20.73
CA LEU A 214 -21.46 31.06 20.63
C LEU A 214 -21.91 30.48 19.28
N TYR A 215 -21.24 30.87 18.19
CA TYR A 215 -21.52 30.42 16.82
C TYR A 215 -20.72 29.20 16.38
N ASN A 216 -19.88 28.60 17.23
CA ASN A 216 -19.06 27.43 16.86
C ASN A 216 -19.90 26.23 16.37
N ASN A 217 -21.15 26.13 16.84
CA ASN A 217 -22.09 25.09 16.40
C ASN A 217 -22.57 25.23 14.93
N LEU A 218 -22.28 26.35 14.25
CA LEU A 218 -22.57 26.51 12.82
C LEU A 218 -21.67 25.64 11.94
N ILE A 219 -20.49 25.24 12.43
CA ILE A 219 -19.63 24.28 11.75
C ILE A 219 -20.04 22.90 12.27
N PRO A 220 -20.79 22.09 11.50
CA PRO A 220 -21.21 20.79 11.98
C PRO A 220 -20.02 19.83 11.94
N ILE A 221 -19.23 19.80 13.02
CA ILE A 221 -18.10 18.88 13.18
C ILE A 221 -18.57 17.43 13.02
N SER A 222 -19.79 17.13 13.47
CA SER A 222 -20.45 15.83 13.35
C SER A 222 -20.81 15.43 11.91
N TYR A 223 -20.84 16.36 10.95
CA TYR A 223 -21.17 16.06 9.56
C TYR A 223 -20.09 15.21 8.88
N VAL A 224 -18.81 15.52 9.15
CA VAL A 224 -17.68 14.76 8.61
C VAL A 224 -17.71 13.31 9.12
N CYS A 225 -17.86 13.13 10.44
CA CYS A 225 -17.96 11.79 11.04
C CYS A 225 -19.22 11.03 10.58
N SER A 226 -20.38 11.71 10.50
CA SER A 226 -21.61 11.09 10.01
C SER A 226 -21.47 10.61 8.56
N HIS A 227 -20.81 11.40 7.71
CA HIS A 227 -20.57 11.01 6.32
C HIS A 227 -19.63 9.81 6.21
N GLU A 228 -18.53 9.80 6.98
CA GLU A 228 -17.59 8.67 7.02
C GLU A 228 -18.27 7.38 7.52
N LEU A 229 -19.12 7.49 8.55
CA LEU A 229 -19.93 6.36 9.05
C LEU A 229 -20.88 5.81 7.98
N VAL A 230 -21.60 6.69 7.26
CA VAL A 230 -22.50 6.28 6.18
C VAL A 230 -21.71 5.63 5.04
N ALA A 231 -20.59 6.21 4.63
CA ALA A 231 -19.73 5.66 3.59
C ALA A 231 -19.22 4.25 3.96
N THR A 232 -18.81 4.05 5.21
CA THR A 232 -18.35 2.76 5.76
C THR A 232 -19.49 1.74 5.85
N ALA A 233 -20.70 2.18 6.22
CA ALA A 233 -21.87 1.30 6.31
C ALA A 233 -22.39 0.84 4.93
N LEU A 234 -22.25 1.66 3.89
CA LEU A 234 -22.70 1.35 2.53
C LEU A 234 -21.70 0.53 1.72
N THR A 235 -20.42 0.53 2.09
CA THR A 235 -19.37 -0.22 1.37
C THR A 235 -19.68 -1.71 1.19
N PRO A 236 -20.17 -2.46 2.21
CA PRO A 236 -20.49 -3.88 2.04
C PRO A 236 -21.73 -4.16 1.17
N HIS A 237 -22.55 -3.16 0.83
CA HIS A 237 -23.72 -3.33 -0.05
C HIS A 237 -23.41 -3.08 -1.54
N LEU A 238 -22.23 -2.55 -1.85
CA LEU A 238 -21.78 -2.21 -3.20
C LEU A 238 -20.66 -3.12 -3.70
N ALA A 239 -20.18 -4.05 -2.88
CA ALA A 239 -19.21 -5.09 -3.23
C ALA A 239 -19.93 -6.41 -3.56
#